data_AF-A0A3R9AX24-F1
#
_entry.id   AF-A0A3R9AX24-F1
#
_cell.length_a   1.000
_cell.length_b   1.000
_cell.length_c   1.000
_cell.angle_alpha   90.00
_cell.angle_beta   90.00
_cell.angle_gamma   90.00
#
_symmetry.space_group_name_H-M   'P 1'
#
loop_
_entity.id
_entity.type
_entity.pdbx_description
1 polymer ?
#
loop_
_entity_poly.entity_id
_entity_poly.type
_entity_poly.pdbx_seq_one_letter_code
_entity_poly.pdbx_strand_id
1 'polypeptide(L)'
;MTAGMADCTASAAAPPVASGKTDIAIKAFKDLCLKTAPSFTAGISGAKRYGVTDFDDLNGGKDGMTKDHSMSVQIKPGRECAITSPNRADPTLHQQFLRAVAEFADNVPMNDKPNQPFVATIKGKRFIFQHDRNGGEAYVMIPQK
;
A
#
# COMPACT_ATOMS: atom_id res chain seq x y z
N MET A 1 23.16 1.23 -57.73
CA MET A 1 22.30 0.24 -57.05
C MET A 1 22.78 0.12 -55.62
N THR A 2 21.81 0.10 -54.68
CA THR A 2 21.86 -0.45 -53.30
C THR A 2 22.82 0.18 -52.28
N ALA A 3 22.47 0.41 -51.02
CA ALA A 3 21.21 0.38 -50.27
C ALA A 3 21.50 1.07 -48.92
N GLY A 4 20.53 1.80 -48.37
CA GLY A 4 20.62 2.38 -47.03
C GLY A 4 20.40 1.32 -45.94
N MET A 5 21.08 1.49 -44.81
CA MET A 5 20.83 0.73 -43.58
C MET A 5 20.31 1.71 -42.53
N ALA A 6 19.00 1.62 -42.28
CA ALA A 6 18.32 2.28 -41.18
C ALA A 6 18.35 1.32 -39.99
N ASP A 7 19.02 1.70 -38.91
CA ASP A 7 18.99 0.99 -37.64
C ASP A 7 17.63 1.20 -36.95
N CYS A 8 16.86 0.12 -36.85
CA CYS A 8 15.63 0.06 -36.08
C CYS A 8 15.98 -0.06 -34.59
N THR A 9 15.83 1.02 -33.84
CA THR A 9 15.83 0.98 -32.37
C THR A 9 14.57 0.24 -31.88
N ALA A 10 14.73 -1.03 -31.52
CA ALA A 10 13.70 -1.79 -30.83
C ALA A 10 13.54 -1.23 -29.41
N SER A 11 12.44 -0.50 -29.19
CA SER A 11 11.99 -0.07 -27.87
C SER A 11 11.64 -1.32 -27.06
N ALA A 12 12.46 -1.68 -26.07
CA ALA A 12 12.22 -2.80 -25.19
C ALA A 12 10.95 -2.52 -24.37
N ALA A 13 9.86 -3.21 -24.70
CA ALA A 13 8.65 -3.22 -23.90
C ALA A 13 8.97 -3.77 -22.50
N ALA A 14 8.55 -3.05 -21.46
CA ALA A 14 8.71 -3.48 -20.08
C ALA A 14 8.10 -4.88 -19.90
N PRO A 15 8.76 -5.79 -19.14
CA PRO A 15 8.28 -7.15 -18.98
C PRO A 15 6.89 -7.15 -18.33
N PRO A 16 5.98 -8.06 -18.76
CA PRO A 16 4.67 -8.18 -18.16
C PRO A 16 4.84 -8.56 -16.69
N VAL A 17 4.36 -7.70 -15.79
CA VAL A 17 4.41 -7.94 -14.35
C VAL A 17 3.50 -9.11 -14.05
N ALA A 18 4.06 -10.22 -13.57
CA ALA A 18 3.32 -11.43 -13.26
C ALA A 18 2.07 -11.12 -12.44
N SER A 19 0.91 -11.59 -12.91
CA SER A 19 -0.37 -11.54 -12.20
C SER A 19 -0.36 -12.53 -11.03
N GLY A 20 0.49 -12.28 -10.04
CA GLY A 20 0.50 -12.99 -8.78
C GLY A 20 -0.69 -12.57 -7.90
N LYS A 21 -1.09 -13.47 -6.99
CA LYS A 21 -2.06 -13.16 -5.93
C LYS A 21 -1.55 -11.96 -5.12
N THR A 22 -2.37 -10.93 -4.96
CA THR A 22 -2.03 -9.77 -4.12
C THR A 22 -1.72 -10.22 -2.69
N ASP A 23 -0.65 -9.68 -2.15
CA ASP A 23 -0.22 -9.91 -0.77
C ASP A 23 -1.35 -9.61 0.23
N ILE A 24 -1.48 -10.43 1.29
CA ILE A 24 -2.56 -10.28 2.26
C ILE A 24 -2.50 -8.96 3.03
N ALA A 25 -1.32 -8.44 3.35
CA ALA A 25 -1.16 -7.17 4.05
C ALA A 25 -1.53 -5.98 3.13
N ILE A 26 -1.18 -6.06 1.85
CA ILE A 26 -1.61 -5.06 0.85
C ILE A 26 -3.12 -5.12 0.64
N LYS A 27 -3.70 -6.33 0.60
CA LYS A 27 -5.16 -6.50 0.54
C LYS A 27 -5.84 -5.92 1.79
N ALA A 28 -5.29 -6.14 2.98
CA ALA A 28 -5.78 -5.53 4.21
C ALA A 28 -5.66 -4.00 4.16
N PHE A 29 -4.55 -3.47 3.69
CA PHE A 29 -4.36 -2.03 3.54
C PHE A 29 -5.41 -1.41 2.61
N LYS A 30 -5.68 -2.06 1.48
CA LYS A 30 -6.74 -1.66 0.56
C LYS A 30 -8.10 -1.62 1.23
N ASP A 31 -8.47 -2.68 1.94
CA ASP A 31 -9.81 -2.80 2.50
C ASP A 31 -10.02 -1.99 3.79
N LEU A 32 -8.98 -1.81 4.59
CA LEU A 32 -9.05 -1.18 5.91
C LEU A 32 -8.64 0.29 5.88
N CYS A 33 -7.76 0.70 4.96
CA CYS A 33 -7.29 2.09 4.83
C CYS A 33 -7.88 2.79 3.60
N LEU A 34 -7.64 2.27 2.38
CA LEU A 34 -8.03 2.97 1.14
C LEU A 34 -9.55 3.09 1.00
N LYS A 35 -10.30 1.99 1.19
CA LYS A 35 -11.77 1.98 1.07
C LYS A 35 -12.48 2.80 2.14
N THR A 36 -11.85 2.99 3.29
CA THR A 36 -12.44 3.62 4.49
C THR A 36 -11.95 5.05 4.69
N ALA A 37 -11.07 5.53 3.81
CA ALA A 37 -10.65 6.91 3.74
C ALA A 37 -11.86 7.85 3.49
N PRO A 38 -11.87 9.05 4.09
CA PRO A 38 -10.73 9.67 4.78
C PRO A 38 -10.68 9.45 6.30
N SER A 39 -11.70 8.86 6.92
CA SER A 39 -11.76 8.76 8.39
C SER A 39 -11.10 7.51 8.95
N PHE A 40 -10.98 6.44 8.16
CA PHE A 40 -10.48 5.13 8.55
C PHE A 40 -11.31 4.38 9.59
N THR A 41 -12.34 4.99 10.18
CA THR A 41 -13.14 4.44 11.28
C THR A 41 -13.74 3.07 10.96
N ALA A 42 -14.27 2.89 9.74
CA ALA A 42 -14.85 1.61 9.32
C ALA A 42 -13.80 0.49 9.23
N GLY A 43 -12.51 0.83 9.08
CA GLY A 43 -11.40 -0.13 9.03
C GLY A 43 -11.23 -0.92 10.32
N ILE A 44 -11.50 -0.30 11.48
CA ILE A 44 -11.40 -0.95 12.79
C ILE A 44 -12.31 -2.19 12.84
N SER A 45 -13.60 -2.00 12.52
CA SER A 45 -14.57 -3.09 12.48
C SER A 45 -14.30 -4.11 11.37
N GLY A 46 -13.62 -3.69 10.30
CA GLY A 46 -13.28 -4.53 9.15
C GLY A 46 -12.10 -5.46 9.39
N ALA A 47 -11.23 -5.15 10.35
CA ALA A 47 -10.01 -5.88 10.64
C ALA A 47 -10.25 -7.33 11.09
N LYS A 48 -11.42 -7.62 11.68
CA LYS A 48 -11.84 -8.99 12.05
C LYS A 48 -11.83 -9.97 10.87
N ARG A 49 -12.04 -9.48 9.63
CA ARG A 49 -11.98 -10.30 8.41
C ARG A 49 -10.57 -10.82 8.12
N TYR A 50 -9.57 -10.21 8.74
CA TYR A 50 -8.17 -10.57 8.64
C TYR A 50 -7.63 -11.24 9.90
N GLY A 51 -8.50 -11.62 10.84
CA GLY A 51 -8.09 -12.30 12.08
C GLY A 51 -7.59 -11.38 13.18
N VAL A 52 -7.72 -10.06 13.03
CA VAL A 52 -7.47 -9.09 14.11
C VAL A 52 -8.78 -8.87 14.87
N THR A 53 -8.92 -9.54 16.00
CA THR A 53 -10.15 -9.53 16.82
C THR A 53 -10.05 -8.65 18.04
N ASP A 54 -8.83 -8.44 18.54
CA ASP A 54 -8.53 -7.73 19.77
C ASP A 54 -7.74 -6.47 19.44
N PHE A 55 -8.11 -5.37 20.09
CA PHE A 55 -7.51 -4.06 19.88
C PHE A 55 -7.22 -3.39 21.22
N ASP A 56 -6.01 -2.88 21.33
CA ASP A 56 -5.60 -1.98 22.39
C ASP A 56 -5.88 -0.52 21.98
N ASP A 57 -6.27 0.30 22.96
CA ASP A 57 -6.39 1.74 22.79
C ASP A 57 -5.04 2.42 23.07
N LEU A 58 -4.37 2.88 22.01
CA LEU A 58 -3.07 3.53 22.10
C LEU A 58 -3.12 4.93 21.50
N ASN A 59 -2.93 5.96 22.33
CA ASN A 59 -2.87 7.38 21.92
C ASN A 59 -4.08 7.83 21.05
N GLY A 60 -5.28 7.32 21.35
CA GLY A 60 -6.50 7.61 20.59
C GLY A 60 -6.62 6.85 19.26
N GLY A 61 -5.79 5.82 19.06
CA GLY A 61 -5.88 4.84 17.98
C GLY A 61 -6.22 3.45 18.48
N LYS A 62 -6.62 2.59 17.54
CA LYS A 62 -6.82 1.15 17.74
C LYS A 62 -5.65 0.41 17.11
N ASP A 63 -4.93 -0.33 17.92
CA ASP A 63 -3.80 -1.16 17.54
C ASP A 63 -4.13 -2.63 17.83
N GLY A 64 -3.97 -3.51 16.84
CA GLY A 64 -4.32 -4.91 16.97
C GLY A 64 -3.45 -5.79 16.08
N MET A 65 -3.36 -7.07 16.42
CA MET A 65 -2.55 -8.05 15.69
C MET A 65 -3.29 -9.35 15.47
N THR A 66 -2.93 -10.09 14.43
CA THR A 66 -3.34 -11.49 14.28
C THR A 66 -2.70 -12.33 15.37
N LYS A 67 -3.36 -13.42 15.79
CA LYS A 67 -2.86 -14.31 16.86
C LYS A 67 -1.49 -14.92 16.56
N ASP A 68 -1.18 -15.12 15.28
CA ASP A 68 0.09 -15.66 14.81
C ASP A 68 1.15 -14.58 14.56
N HIS A 69 0.85 -13.31 14.86
CA HIS A 69 1.73 -12.16 14.65
C HIS A 69 2.17 -11.93 13.20
N SER A 70 1.46 -12.53 12.23
CA SER A 70 1.76 -12.38 10.80
C SER A 70 1.35 -11.02 10.24
N MET A 71 0.45 -10.28 10.91
CA MET A 71 0.02 -8.95 10.51
C MET A 71 -0.51 -8.12 11.68
N SER A 72 -0.21 -6.83 11.69
CA SER A 72 -0.82 -5.86 12.60
C SER A 72 -1.59 -4.77 11.86
N VAL A 73 -2.56 -4.18 12.56
CA VAL A 73 -3.43 -3.11 12.10
C VAL A 73 -3.36 -1.97 13.11
N GLN A 74 -2.96 -0.79 12.64
CA GLN A 74 -2.96 0.45 13.41
C GLN A 74 -3.90 1.44 12.73
N ILE A 75 -4.97 1.85 13.41
CA ILE A 75 -5.91 2.83 12.89
C ILE A 75 -6.12 3.95 13.92
N LYS A 76 -5.65 5.14 13.59
CA LYS A 76 -5.95 6.39 14.30
C LYS A 76 -6.94 7.19 13.44
N PRO A 77 -8.23 7.24 13.81
CA PRO A 77 -9.26 7.87 12.98
C PRO A 77 -8.87 9.28 12.52
N GLY A 78 -8.91 9.51 11.21
CA GLY A 78 -8.56 10.78 10.58
C GLY A 78 -7.09 11.22 10.72
N ARG A 79 -6.19 10.35 11.20
CA ARG A 79 -4.78 10.68 11.43
C ARG A 79 -3.82 9.72 10.76
N GLU A 80 -4.09 8.42 10.83
CA GLU A 80 -3.17 7.40 10.31
C GLU A 80 -3.91 6.08 10.13
N CYS A 81 -3.61 5.37 9.05
CA CYS A 81 -3.95 3.97 8.90
C CYS A 81 -2.72 3.23 8.39
N ALA A 82 -2.29 2.22 9.15
CA ALA A 82 -1.13 1.43 8.81
C ALA A 82 -1.43 -0.06 8.97
N ILE A 83 -0.89 -0.83 8.02
CA ILE A 83 -0.87 -2.30 8.09
C ILE A 83 0.58 -2.72 8.06
N THR A 84 0.98 -3.56 9.02
CA THR A 84 2.36 -4.06 9.07
C THR A 84 2.39 -5.58 9.05
N SER A 85 3.53 -6.13 8.63
CA SER A 85 3.83 -7.56 8.71
C SER A 85 5.33 -7.79 8.83
N PRO A 86 5.81 -8.99 9.19
CA PRO A 86 7.22 -9.35 9.07
C PRO A 86 7.75 -9.16 7.64
N ASN A 87 9.07 -9.10 7.49
CA ASN A 87 9.72 -8.99 6.18
C ASN A 87 9.27 -10.11 5.24
N ARG A 88 9.04 -9.75 3.98
CA ARG A 88 8.64 -10.67 2.93
C ARG A 88 9.65 -10.64 1.80
N ALA A 89 10.00 -11.82 1.28
CA ALA A 89 10.99 -11.93 0.21
C ALA A 89 10.48 -11.45 -1.17
N ASP A 90 9.17 -11.20 -1.31
CA ASP A 90 8.56 -10.81 -2.58
C ASP A 90 9.04 -9.41 -3.01
N PRO A 91 9.79 -9.29 -4.12
CA PRO A 91 10.29 -8.00 -4.58
C PRO A 91 9.19 -7.13 -5.21
N THR A 92 8.01 -7.70 -5.50
CA THR A 92 6.93 -7.00 -6.20
C THR A 92 5.98 -6.26 -5.27
N LEU A 93 6.15 -6.37 -3.95
CA LEU A 93 5.24 -5.81 -2.95
C LEU A 93 5.06 -4.30 -3.08
N HIS A 94 6.13 -3.56 -3.34
CA HIS A 94 6.01 -2.12 -3.54
C HIS A 94 5.15 -1.78 -4.77
N GLN A 95 5.36 -2.51 -5.87
CA GLN A 95 4.57 -2.33 -7.08
C GLN A 95 3.10 -2.73 -6.89
N GLN A 96 2.84 -3.77 -6.10
CA GLN A 96 1.49 -4.15 -5.69
C GLN A 96 0.83 -3.06 -4.83
N PHE A 97 1.58 -2.44 -3.91
CA PHE A 97 1.11 -1.31 -3.09
C PHE A 97 0.74 -0.10 -3.95
N LEU A 98 1.63 0.32 -4.86
CA LEU A 98 1.36 1.42 -5.79
C LEU A 98 0.10 1.17 -6.63
N ARG A 99 -0.05 -0.05 -7.17
CA ARG A 99 -1.27 -0.45 -7.89
C ARG A 99 -2.52 -0.36 -7.01
N ALA A 100 -2.46 -0.85 -5.78
CA ALA A 100 -3.59 -0.78 -4.86
C ALA A 100 -3.99 0.67 -4.54
N VAL A 101 -3.02 1.57 -4.35
CA VAL A 101 -3.28 3.01 -4.13
C VAL A 101 -3.89 3.65 -5.39
N ALA A 102 -3.37 3.33 -6.57
CA ALA A 102 -3.83 3.88 -7.85
C ALA A 102 -5.27 3.50 -8.21
N GLU A 103 -5.86 2.47 -7.57
CA GLU A 103 -7.28 2.17 -7.71
C GLU A 103 -8.21 3.22 -7.06
N PHE A 104 -7.68 4.02 -6.11
CA PHE A 104 -8.48 4.97 -5.32
C PHE A 104 -7.97 6.41 -5.42
N ALA A 105 -6.72 6.60 -5.82
CA ALA A 105 -6.02 7.87 -5.74
C ALA A 105 -5.54 8.36 -7.11
N ASP A 106 -5.60 9.69 -7.27
CA ASP A 106 -5.02 10.38 -8.42
C ASP A 106 -3.52 10.65 -8.21
N ASN A 107 -2.77 10.68 -9.31
CA ASN A 107 -1.34 11.07 -9.36
C ASN A 107 -0.38 10.14 -8.59
N VAL A 108 -0.63 8.83 -8.57
CA VAL A 108 0.29 7.86 -7.96
C VAL A 108 1.57 7.72 -8.81
N PRO A 109 2.77 7.95 -8.24
CA PRO A 109 4.03 7.80 -8.96
C PRO A 109 4.38 6.31 -9.13
N MET A 110 4.00 5.71 -10.26
CA MET A 110 4.18 4.27 -10.52
C MET A 110 5.65 3.80 -10.58
N ASN A 111 6.60 4.73 -10.67
CA ASN A 111 8.05 4.48 -10.69
C ASN A 111 8.74 4.74 -9.35
N ASP A 112 7.95 5.00 -8.29
CA ASP A 112 8.48 5.25 -6.96
C ASP A 112 9.16 4.00 -6.35
N LYS A 113 9.94 4.22 -5.30
CA LYS A 113 10.71 3.16 -4.62
C LYS A 113 10.19 2.93 -3.20
N PRO A 114 10.30 1.70 -2.67
CA PRO A 114 10.04 1.48 -1.24
C PRO A 114 10.94 2.39 -0.39
N ASN A 115 10.47 2.71 0.81
CA ASN A 115 11.08 3.63 1.77
C ASN A 115 11.07 5.10 1.35
N GLN A 116 10.45 5.45 0.21
CA GLN A 116 10.20 6.83 -0.19
C GLN A 116 8.72 7.15 -0.02
N PRO A 117 8.37 8.18 0.78
CA PRO A 117 6.98 8.61 0.90
C PRO A 117 6.56 9.43 -0.34
N PHE A 118 5.33 9.25 -0.79
CA PHE A 118 4.75 10.05 -1.86
C PHE A 118 3.38 10.60 -1.46
N VAL A 119 2.93 11.63 -2.17
CA VAL A 119 1.61 12.24 -1.97
C VAL A 119 0.69 11.85 -3.12
N ALA A 120 -0.51 11.40 -2.78
CA ALA A 120 -1.59 11.20 -3.75
C ALA A 120 -2.93 11.70 -3.18
N THR A 121 -3.93 11.89 -4.04
CA THR A 121 -5.21 12.48 -3.66
C THR A 121 -6.34 11.46 -3.76
N ILE A 122 -7.12 11.29 -2.70
CA ILE A 122 -8.33 10.46 -2.68
C ILE A 122 -9.52 11.35 -2.36
N LYS A 123 -10.52 11.40 -3.27
CA LYS A 123 -11.76 12.19 -3.10
C LYS A 123 -11.47 13.66 -2.70
N GLY A 124 -10.50 14.28 -3.37
CA GLY A 124 -10.10 15.67 -3.13
C GLY A 124 -9.28 15.92 -1.84
N LYS A 125 -8.93 14.88 -1.09
CA LYS A 125 -8.07 14.99 0.10
C LYS A 125 -6.69 14.40 -0.18
N ARG A 126 -5.64 15.10 0.25
CA ARG A 126 -4.25 14.68 0.07
C ARG A 126 -3.82 13.76 1.19
N PHE A 127 -3.08 12.71 0.84
CA PHE A 127 -2.50 11.77 1.79
C PHE A 127 -1.04 11.51 1.44
N ILE A 128 -0.21 11.34 2.47
CA ILE A 128 1.10 10.74 2.35
C ILE A 128 0.91 9.22 2.40
N PHE A 129 1.52 8.54 1.44
CA PHE A 129 1.63 7.09 1.36
C PHE A 129 3.08 6.70 1.54
N GLN A 130 3.32 5.63 2.28
CA GLN A 130 4.65 5.07 2.43
C GLN A 130 4.57 3.55 2.49
N HIS A 131 5.51 2.91 1.79
CA HIS A 131 5.82 1.50 1.98
C HIS A 131 7.20 1.42 2.63
N ASP A 132 7.27 1.21 3.95
CA ASP A 132 8.52 1.02 4.67
C ASP A 132 8.88 -0.47 4.75
N ARG A 133 10.15 -0.78 4.48
CA ARG A 133 10.73 -2.12 4.46
C ARG A 133 11.85 -2.31 5.50
N ASN A 134 12.08 -1.32 6.37
CA ASN A 134 13.16 -1.33 7.36
C ASN A 134 12.71 -2.01 8.66
N GLY A 135 12.75 -3.35 8.70
CA GLY A 135 12.41 -4.14 9.89
C GLY A 135 11.06 -4.87 9.83
N GLY A 136 10.42 -4.85 8.67
CA GLY A 136 9.14 -5.48 8.35
C GLY A 136 8.59 -4.87 7.05
N GLU A 137 7.40 -5.26 6.63
CA GLU A 137 6.64 -4.51 5.62
C GLU A 137 5.63 -3.62 6.35
N ALA A 138 5.64 -2.30 6.11
CA ALA A 138 4.64 -1.37 6.62
C ALA A 138 4.04 -0.53 5.49
N TYR A 139 2.72 -0.63 5.33
CA TYR A 139 1.94 0.14 4.37
C TYR A 139 1.16 1.21 5.12
N VAL A 140 1.52 2.47 4.91
CA VAL A 140 1.08 3.60 5.75
C VAL A 140 0.34 4.62 4.90
N MET A 141 -0.72 5.19 5.46
CA MET A 141 -1.53 6.26 4.88
C MET A 141 -1.82 7.33 5.94
N ILE A 142 -1.37 8.57 5.68
CA ILE A 142 -1.50 9.71 6.61
C ILE A 142 -2.17 10.88 5.88
N PRO A 143 -3.31 11.43 6.36
CA PRO A 143 -3.90 12.62 5.78
C PRO A 143 -2.97 13.84 5.92
N GLN A 144 -2.85 14.63 4.85
CA GLN A 144 -2.20 15.95 4.93
C GLN A 144 -3.20 16.97 5.47
N LYS A 145 -2.73 17.85 6.35
CA LYS A 145 -3.49 18.99 6.87
C LYS A 145 -3.70 20.06 5.80
#